data_AF-A0A2E5IUP1-F1
#
_entry.id   AF-A0A2E5IUP1-F1
#
_cell.length_a   1.000
_cell.length_b   1.000
_cell.length_c   1.000
_cell.angle_alpha   90.00
_cell.angle_beta   90.00
_cell.angle_gamma   90.00
#
_symmetry.space_group_name_H-M   'P 1'
#
loop_
_entity.id
_entity.type
_entity.pdbx_description
1 polymer ?
#
loop_
_entity_poly.entity_id
_entity_poly.type
_entity_poly.pdbx_seq_one_letter_code
_entity_poly.pdbx_strand_id
1 'polypeptide(L)'
;MSLQSISLVDPTGADPGMTSLNLSPRPVDLKGKRLGLLDNSKANSDIILNAIAEVLNQQYEFADIFYVQKHSACLPPVPEILADLHRNCDVVIAGVGD
;
A
#
# COMPACT_ATOMS: atom_id res chain seq x y z
N MET A 1 41.76 2.58 0.87
CA MET A 1 40.49 2.12 1.48
C MET A 1 39.56 3.31 1.52
N SER A 2 38.44 3.25 0.80
CA SER A 2 37.43 4.33 0.81
C SER A 2 36.65 4.25 2.12
N LEU A 3 36.63 5.33 2.90
CA LEU A 3 35.72 5.45 4.04
C LEU A 3 34.29 5.55 3.50
N GLN A 4 33.45 4.56 3.80
CA GLN A 4 32.01 4.66 3.58
C GLN A 4 31.39 5.46 4.72
N SER A 5 30.68 6.53 4.40
CA SER A 5 29.91 7.30 5.37
C SER A 5 28.67 6.52 5.78
N ILE A 6 28.49 6.31 7.08
CA ILE A 6 27.25 5.74 7.65
C ILE A 6 26.34 6.90 8.03
N SER A 7 25.09 6.88 7.54
CA SER A 7 24.05 7.82 7.96
C SER A 7 23.19 7.16 9.04
N LEU A 8 23.26 7.69 10.26
CA LEU A 8 22.39 7.30 11.36
C LEU A 8 21.21 8.26 11.44
N VAL A 9 19.99 7.73 11.45
CA VAL A 9 18.76 8.52 11.55
C VAL A 9 18.23 8.42 12.98
N ASP A 10 17.86 9.55 13.58
CA ASP A 10 17.18 9.59 14.87
C ASP A 10 15.72 9.10 14.69
N PRO A 11 15.31 8.00 15.35
CA PRO A 11 13.94 7.50 15.26
C PRO A 11 12.93 8.33 16.06
N THR A 12 13.39 9.31 16.85
CA THR A 12 12.56 10.25 17.58
C THR A 12 11.96 11.24 16.58
N GLY A 13 10.84 10.85 15.96
CA GLY A 13 10.13 11.71 15.02
C GLY A 13 9.87 13.10 15.62
N ALA A 14 10.05 14.15 14.82
CA ALA A 14 9.57 15.48 15.20
C ALA A 14 8.05 15.53 15.06
N ASP A 15 7.37 16.27 15.94
CA ASP A 15 5.95 16.58 15.76
C ASP A 15 5.78 17.31 14.41
N PRO A 16 5.13 16.69 13.41
CA PRO A 16 4.94 17.31 12.11
C PRO A 16 3.94 18.49 12.16
N GLY A 17 3.39 18.79 13.34
CA GLY A 17 2.26 19.69 13.54
C GLY A 17 0.94 19.04 13.11
N MET A 18 -0.17 19.66 13.49
CA MET A 18 -1.49 19.28 12.97
C MET A 18 -1.62 19.71 11.51
N THR A 19 -1.20 18.84 10.59
CA THR A 19 -1.57 18.97 9.17
C THR A 19 -2.96 18.37 8.99
N SER A 20 -3.91 19.13 8.43
CA SER A 20 -5.23 18.59 8.10
C SER A 20 -5.09 17.47 7.06
N LEU A 21 -5.42 16.24 7.46
CA LEU A 21 -5.41 15.10 6.55
C LEU A 21 -6.66 15.17 5.64
N ASN A 22 -6.46 15.44 4.36
CA ASN A 22 -7.51 15.26 3.34
C ASN A 22 -7.60 13.77 3.01
N LEU A 23 -8.48 13.06 3.72
CA LEU A 23 -8.73 11.64 3.48
C LEU A 23 -9.41 11.45 2.11
N SER A 24 -9.07 10.33 1.45
CA SER A 24 -9.76 9.92 0.23
C SER A 24 -11.26 9.74 0.49
N PRO A 25 -12.14 10.12 -0.46
CA PRO A 25 -13.57 9.92 -0.31
C PRO A 25 -13.87 8.43 -0.14
N ARG A 26 -14.67 8.09 0.87
CA ARG A 26 -15.07 6.70 1.12
C ARG A 26 -16.11 6.29 0.06
N PRO A 27 -15.87 5.22 -0.72
CA PRO A 27 -16.89 4.72 -1.63
C PRO A 27 -18.10 4.22 -0.83
N VAL A 28 -19.29 4.41 -1.38
CA VAL A 28 -20.54 3.94 -0.76
C VAL A 28 -20.66 2.42 -0.77
N ASP A 29 -20.02 1.77 -1.73
CA ASP A 29 -19.97 0.31 -1.91
C ASP A 29 -18.72 -0.08 -2.72
N LEU A 30 -18.28 -1.33 -2.56
CA LEU A 30 -17.17 -1.94 -3.26
C LEU A 30 -17.58 -2.70 -4.53
N LYS A 31 -18.89 -2.89 -4.77
CA LYS A 31 -19.36 -3.63 -5.95
C LYS A 31 -18.85 -3.06 -7.27
N GLY A 32 -18.27 -3.94 -8.09
CA GLY A 32 -17.70 -3.60 -9.39
C GLY A 32 -16.55 -2.57 -9.34
N LYS A 33 -15.97 -2.30 -8.18
CA LYS A 33 -14.76 -1.46 -8.07
C LYS A 33 -13.53 -2.22 -8.53
N ARG A 34 -12.46 -1.51 -8.81
CA ARG A 34 -11.13 -2.09 -9.07
C ARG A 34 -10.32 -2.08 -7.77
N LEU A 35 -9.97 -3.25 -7.27
CA LEU A 35 -9.23 -3.42 -6.02
C LEU A 35 -7.72 -3.44 -6.30
N GLY A 36 -6.96 -2.61 -5.58
CA GLY A 36 -5.50 -2.67 -5.53
C GLY A 36 -5.01 -3.39 -4.29
N LEU A 37 -4.04 -4.28 -4.45
CA LEU A 37 -3.29 -4.93 -3.37
C LEU A 37 -1.85 -4.41 -3.42
N LEU A 38 -1.47 -3.61 -2.44
CA LEU A 38 -0.10 -3.12 -2.27
C LEU A 38 0.63 -3.99 -1.24
N ASP A 39 1.43 -4.93 -1.74
CA ASP A 39 2.33 -5.71 -0.90
C ASP A 39 3.52 -4.85 -0.48
N ASN A 40 3.68 -4.67 0.84
CA ASN A 40 4.79 -3.90 1.39
C ASN A 40 6.10 -4.69 1.47
N SER A 41 6.21 -5.87 0.86
CA SER A 41 7.40 -6.75 0.96
C SER A 41 7.70 -7.17 2.40
N LYS A 42 6.64 -7.37 3.17
CA LYS A 42 6.68 -7.99 4.50
C LYS A 42 6.46 -9.49 4.36
N ALA A 43 6.97 -10.27 5.32
CA ALA A 43 6.75 -11.71 5.32
C ALA A 43 5.25 -12.02 5.26
N ASN A 44 4.86 -12.92 4.36
CA ASN A 44 3.47 -13.40 4.18
C ASN A 44 2.43 -12.33 3.85
N SER A 45 2.84 -11.11 3.47
CA SER A 45 1.93 -10.03 3.10
C SER A 45 1.08 -10.40 1.88
N ASP A 46 1.69 -11.07 0.91
CA ASP A 46 1.02 -11.65 -0.26
C ASP A 46 -0.09 -12.64 0.13
N ILE A 47 0.18 -13.54 1.08
CA ILE A 47 -0.78 -14.56 1.53
C ILE A 47 -2.02 -13.89 2.13
N ILE A 48 -1.82 -12.95 3.05
CA ILE A 48 -2.92 -12.25 3.73
C ILE A 48 -3.70 -11.38 2.75
N LEU A 49 -3.02 -10.61 1.89
CA LEU A 49 -3.66 -9.77 0.89
C LEU A 49 -4.51 -10.57 -0.07
N ASN A 50 -4.01 -11.71 -0.55
CA ASN A 50 -4.76 -12.60 -1.45
C ASN A 50 -5.98 -13.19 -0.74
N ALA A 51 -5.86 -13.63 0.51
CA ALA A 51 -6.98 -14.17 1.28
C ALA A 51 -8.08 -13.10 1.51
N ILE A 52 -7.69 -11.87 1.85
CA ILE A 52 -8.63 -10.75 2.00
C ILE A 52 -9.32 -10.44 0.66
N ALA A 53 -8.54 -10.39 -0.42
CA ALA A 53 -9.08 -10.14 -1.76
C ALA A 53 -10.09 -11.21 -2.17
N GLU A 54 -9.80 -12.48 -1.90
CA GLU A 54 -10.72 -13.59 -2.19
C GLU A 54 -12.05 -13.43 -1.43
N VAL A 55 -12.01 -13.21 -0.12
CA VAL A 55 -13.21 -13.03 0.72
C VAL A 55 -14.03 -11.84 0.27
N LEU A 56 -13.38 -10.70 -0.01
CA LEU A 56 -14.08 -9.50 -0.46
C LEU A 56 -14.63 -9.67 -1.88
N ASN A 57 -13.91 -10.33 -2.78
CA ASN A 57 -14.37 -10.54 -4.15
C ASN A 57 -15.61 -11.45 -4.20
N GLN A 58 -15.69 -12.46 -3.31
CA GLN A 58 -16.89 -13.29 -3.18
C GLN A 58 -18.14 -12.49 -2.77
N GLN A 59 -17.97 -11.39 -2.03
CA GLN A 59 -19.08 -10.58 -1.52
C GLN A 59 -19.45 -9.43 -2.47
N TYR A 60 -18.45 -8.79 -3.06
CA TYR A 60 -18.64 -7.54 -3.80
C TYR A 60 -18.45 -7.68 -5.30
N GLU A 61 -17.85 -8.76 -5.81
CA GLU A 61 -17.61 -8.96 -7.25
C GLU A 61 -16.84 -7.76 -7.85
N PHE A 62 -15.54 -7.65 -7.53
CA PHE A 62 -14.70 -6.59 -8.08
C PHE A 62 -14.61 -6.72 -9.60
N ALA A 63 -14.50 -5.57 -10.28
CA ALA A 63 -14.31 -5.56 -11.73
C ALA A 63 -12.89 -6.00 -12.12
N ASP A 64 -11.91 -5.72 -11.26
CA ASP A 64 -10.52 -6.13 -11.43
C ASP A 64 -9.79 -6.15 -10.08
N ILE A 65 -8.73 -6.95 -9.99
CA ILE A 65 -7.84 -7.04 -8.82
C ILE A 65 -6.39 -6.85 -9.30
N PHE A 66 -5.82 -5.69 -8.98
CA PHE A 66 -4.46 -5.30 -9.35
C PHE A 66 -3.49 -5.54 -8.19
N TYR A 67 -2.48 -6.37 -8.39
CA TYR A 67 -1.44 -6.66 -7.39
C TYR A 67 -0.14 -5.94 -7.74
N VAL A 68 0.49 -5.33 -6.74
CA VAL A 68 1.84 -4.76 -6.88
C VAL A 68 2.63 -4.90 -5.59
N GLN A 69 3.91 -5.23 -5.72
CA GLN A 69 4.85 -5.35 -4.60
C GLN A 69 5.83 -4.18 -4.57
N LYS A 70 6.05 -3.65 -3.36
CA LYS A 70 6.99 -2.55 -3.11
C LYS A 70 8.43 -3.02 -3.13
N HIS A 71 9.33 -2.24 -3.73
CA HIS A 71 10.75 -2.59 -3.85
C HIS A 71 11.50 -2.81 -2.52
N SER A 72 11.00 -2.29 -1.40
CA SER A 72 11.60 -2.44 -0.08
C SER A 72 10.56 -2.24 0.99
N ALA A 73 10.59 -3.02 2.08
CA ALA A 73 9.66 -2.85 3.21
C ALA A 73 9.81 -1.51 3.94
N CYS A 74 11.01 -0.92 3.92
CA CYS A 74 11.34 0.27 4.73
C CYS A 74 11.21 1.59 3.97
N LEU A 75 11.02 1.55 2.65
CA LEU A 75 10.94 2.75 1.80
C LEU A 75 9.52 2.99 1.31
N PRO A 76 9.10 4.22 0.99
CA PRO A 76 7.82 4.46 0.31
C PRO A 76 7.79 3.77 -1.07
N PRO A 77 6.60 3.49 -1.64
CA PRO A 77 6.52 3.03 -3.04
C PRO A 77 7.21 4.01 -3.99
N VAL A 78 7.86 3.50 -5.03
CA VAL A 78 8.40 4.38 -6.07
C VAL A 78 7.24 5.06 -6.82
N PRO A 79 7.46 6.25 -7.41
CA PRO A 79 6.40 7.00 -8.09
C PRO A 79 5.64 6.20 -9.15
N GLU A 80 6.30 5.25 -9.81
CA GLU A 80 5.72 4.38 -10.83
C GLU A 80 4.62 3.47 -10.24
N ILE A 81 4.88 2.88 -9.07
CA ILE A 81 3.89 2.05 -8.36
C ILE A 81 2.67 2.89 -7.97
N LEU A 82 2.88 4.11 -7.48
CA LEU A 82 1.77 5.02 -7.15
C LEU A 82 0.95 5.39 -8.39
N ALA A 83 1.63 5.63 -9.51
CA ALA A 83 0.97 5.95 -10.77
C ALA A 83 0.16 4.76 -11.32
N ASP A 84 0.67 3.53 -11.18
CA ASP A 84 -0.07 2.32 -11.53
C ASP A 84 -1.31 2.13 -10.65
N LEU A 85 -1.18 2.28 -9.34
CA LEU A 85 -2.31 2.20 -8.42
C LEU A 85 -3.38 3.23 -8.76
N HIS A 86 -2.98 4.47 -9.05
CA HIS A 86 -3.92 5.53 -9.44
C HIS A 86 -4.63 5.23 -10.78
N ARG A 87 -3.93 4.62 -11.75
CA ARG A 87 -4.53 4.27 -13.04
C ARG A 87 -5.50 3.09 -12.93
N ASN A 88 -5.15 2.09 -12.13
CA ASN A 88 -5.79 0.79 -12.19
C ASN A 88 -6.78 0.53 -11.05
N CYS A 89 -6.74 1.30 -9.96
CA CYS A 89 -7.49 1.01 -8.74
C CYS A 89 -8.45 2.13 -8.35
N ASP A 90 -9.57 1.76 -7.74
CA ASP A 90 -10.49 2.69 -7.08
C ASP A 90 -10.33 2.67 -5.56
N VAL A 91 -9.89 1.52 -5.03
CA VAL A 91 -9.57 1.30 -3.61
C VAL A 91 -8.29 0.49 -3.51
N VAL A 92 -7.47 0.73 -2.48
CA VAL A 92 -6.21 0.01 -2.28
C VAL A 92 -6.10 -0.48 -0.85
N ILE A 93 -5.71 -1.74 -0.68
CA ILE A 93 -5.34 -2.34 0.61
C ILE A 93 -3.83 -2.47 0.62
N ALA A 94 -3.18 -1.88 1.63
CA ALA A 94 -1.75 -2.02 1.85
C ALA A 94 -1.49 -3.10 2.90
N GLY A 95 -0.68 -4.11 2.58
CA GLY A 95 -0.31 -5.20 3.49
C GLY A 95 0.70 -4.71 4.53
N VAL A 96 0.22 -4.13 5.63
CA VAL A 96 1.07 -3.62 6.72
C VAL A 96 1.01 -4.61 7.89
N GLY A 97 2.16 -5.16 8.29
CA GLY A 97 2.25 -6.11 9.40
C GLY A 97 3.62 -6.80 9.50
N ASP A 98 3.74 -7.71 10.45
CA ASP A 98 4.77 -8.75 10.60
C ASP A 98 4.08 -10.03 11.08
#